data_AF-A0A6G1PLP7-F1
#
_entry.id   AF-A0A6G1PLP7-F1
#
_cell.length_a   1.000
_cell.length_b   1.000
_cell.length_c   1.000
_cell.angle_alpha   90.00
_cell.angle_beta   90.00
_cell.angle_gamma   90.00
#
_symmetry.space_group_name_H-M   'P 1'
#
loop_
_entity.id
_entity.type
_entity.pdbx_description
1 polymer ?
#
loop_
_entity_poly.entity_id
_entity_poly.type
_entity_poly.pdbx_seq_one_letter_code
_entity_poly.pdbx_strand_id
1 'polypeptide(L)'
;MAYNVAPAVIVTPLGALGVLFGAVLASWVLKEHLNILGKLGCALCCCGSVVLIIHAPKAEAVKSRLELEERLTDPVFVMYALLVVLLLIALITWVAPAYGTSNIMVYITICSLLGSFTVPSSKGLGLVARDVFDGGPSSSRALALFLGFLGTLAVSILTQFFFINKALECFSSNMFEAIYYVTFTSTVILASALLFKEWTALTLTDSLAMLSGLTTVCVGVILLRISQEALLTWKKGAQEKTD
;
A
#
# COMPACT_ATOMS: atom_id res chain seq x y z
N MET A 1 -0.96 -12.00 12.61
CA MET A 1 -2.21 -12.25 13.37
C MET A 1 -3.33 -11.24 13.03
N ALA A 2 -3.07 -9.93 12.88
CA ALA A 2 -4.11 -8.95 12.49
C ALA A 2 -4.61 -9.07 11.02
N TYR A 3 -3.82 -9.68 10.13
CA TYR A 3 -4.17 -9.86 8.70
C TYR A 3 -5.30 -10.88 8.44
N ASN A 4 -5.67 -11.71 9.42
CA ASN A 4 -6.56 -12.86 9.20
C ASN A 4 -8.05 -12.58 9.46
N VAL A 5 -8.42 -11.34 9.79
CA VAL A 5 -9.80 -10.93 10.13
C VAL A 5 -10.18 -9.56 9.55
N ALA A 6 -9.24 -8.90 8.85
CA ALA A 6 -9.41 -7.56 8.33
C ALA A 6 -9.60 -7.56 6.80
N PRO A 7 -10.68 -6.98 6.25
CA PRO A 7 -10.74 -6.56 4.83
C PRO A 7 -9.44 -5.87 4.38
N ALA A 8 -9.10 -5.97 3.08
CA ALA A 8 -7.86 -5.35 2.54
C ALA A 8 -7.80 -3.85 2.88
N VAL A 9 -8.98 -3.26 2.98
CA VAL A 9 -9.24 -1.85 3.26
C VAL A 9 -8.94 -1.43 4.70
N ILE A 10 -8.66 -2.35 5.65
CA ILE A 10 -8.15 -1.96 6.98
C ILE A 10 -6.61 -1.89 7.00
N VAL A 11 -5.93 -2.55 6.06
CA VAL A 11 -4.46 -2.53 5.94
C VAL A 11 -3.99 -1.17 5.39
N THR A 12 -4.77 -0.56 4.51
CA THR A 12 -4.50 0.74 3.88
C THR A 12 -4.57 1.93 4.86
N PRO A 13 -5.55 2.06 5.76
CA PRO A 13 -5.55 3.07 6.82
C PRO A 13 -4.52 2.75 7.91
N LEU A 14 -4.09 1.49 8.10
CA LEU A 14 -2.98 1.20 9.03
C LEU A 14 -1.67 1.85 8.58
N GLY A 15 -1.43 1.95 7.26
CA GLY A 15 -0.29 2.69 6.71
C GLY A 15 -0.38 4.20 6.98
N ALA A 16 -1.56 4.81 6.77
CA ALA A 16 -1.80 6.22 7.09
C ALA A 16 -1.72 6.49 8.61
N LEU A 17 -2.27 5.59 9.42
CA LEU A 17 -2.17 5.63 10.88
C LEU A 17 -0.73 5.45 11.34
N GLY A 18 0.11 4.65 10.66
CA GLY A 18 1.54 4.54 10.94
C GLY A 18 2.28 5.87 10.73
N VAL A 19 1.96 6.60 9.67
CA VAL A 19 2.50 7.96 9.42
C VAL A 19 2.01 8.94 10.49
N LEU A 20 0.73 8.87 10.88
CA LEU A 20 0.17 9.68 11.97
C LEU A 20 0.81 9.38 13.33
N PHE A 21 0.93 8.10 13.69
CA PHE A 21 1.55 7.67 14.93
C PHE A 21 3.02 8.07 14.97
N GLY A 22 3.76 7.92 13.85
CA GLY A 22 5.14 8.39 13.75
C GLY A 22 5.25 9.90 13.95
N ALA A 23 4.32 10.68 13.42
CA ALA A 23 4.28 12.14 13.60
C ALA A 23 3.95 12.56 15.05
N VAL A 24 3.00 11.87 15.68
CA VAL A 24 2.60 12.10 17.07
C VAL A 24 3.72 11.70 18.03
N LEU A 25 4.33 10.53 17.82
CA LEU A 25 5.50 10.08 18.58
C LEU A 25 6.69 11.03 18.40
N ALA A 26 6.96 11.51 17.18
CA ALA A 26 8.00 12.51 16.97
C ALA A 26 7.70 13.80 17.75
N SER A 27 6.47 14.30 17.73
CA SER A 27 6.06 15.48 18.52
C SER A 27 6.22 15.25 20.03
N TRP A 28 5.89 14.04 20.51
CA TRP A 28 5.97 13.70 21.93
C TRP A 28 7.42 13.49 22.41
N VAL A 29 8.26 12.80 21.62
CA VAL A 29 9.67 12.52 21.92
C VAL A 29 10.53 13.79 21.79
N LEU A 30 10.30 14.64 20.78
CA LEU A 30 11.04 15.90 20.61
C LEU A 30 10.49 17.06 21.47
N LYS A 31 9.37 16.89 22.19
CA LYS A 31 8.63 17.97 22.88
C LYS A 31 8.30 19.16 21.96
N GLU A 32 8.21 18.93 20.66
CA GLU A 32 7.98 19.97 19.66
C GLU A 32 6.50 20.11 19.37
N HIS A 33 6.04 21.37 19.35
CA HIS A 33 4.65 21.71 19.08
C HIS A 33 4.41 21.64 17.57
N LEU A 34 3.51 20.75 17.14
CA LEU A 34 3.13 20.65 15.73
C LEU A 34 2.58 21.99 15.23
N ASN A 35 3.15 22.48 14.13
CA ASN A 35 2.68 23.69 13.45
C ASN A 35 1.24 23.48 12.93
N ILE A 36 0.53 24.56 12.61
CA ILE A 36 -0.87 24.52 12.16
C ILE A 36 -1.04 23.58 10.95
N LEU A 37 -0.06 23.56 10.04
CA LEU A 37 -0.01 22.65 8.89
C LEU A 37 0.06 21.17 9.32
N GLY A 38 0.87 20.83 10.32
CA GLY A 38 0.96 19.47 10.85
C GLY A 38 -0.35 19.03 11.51
N LYS A 39 -1.01 19.92 12.26
CA LYS A 39 -2.33 19.65 12.87
C LYS A 39 -3.41 19.45 11.81
N LEU A 40 -3.43 20.30 10.78
CA LEU A 40 -4.37 20.16 9.65
C LEU A 40 -4.10 18.89 8.85
N GLY A 41 -2.82 18.55 8.61
CA GLY A 41 -2.41 17.30 7.98
C GLY A 41 -2.90 16.07 8.75
N CYS A 42 -2.75 16.07 10.07
CA CYS A 42 -3.30 15.03 10.94
C CYS A 42 -4.82 14.90 10.82
N ALA A 43 -5.55 16.03 10.87
CA ALA A 43 -7.00 16.04 10.74
C ALA A 43 -7.46 15.48 9.39
N LEU A 44 -6.83 15.88 8.29
CA LEU A 44 -7.13 15.40 6.94
C LEU A 44 -6.86 13.90 6.79
N CYS A 45 -5.74 13.40 7.30
CA CYS A 45 -5.46 11.96 7.32
C CYS A 45 -6.50 11.17 8.10
N CYS A 46 -6.96 11.68 9.26
CA CYS A 46 -8.03 11.05 10.04
C CYS A 46 -9.35 11.04 9.25
N CYS A 47 -9.78 12.18 8.73
CA CYS A 47 -11.01 12.30 7.94
C CYS A 47 -10.99 11.38 6.71
N GLY A 48 -9.92 11.42 5.91
CA GLY A 48 -9.78 10.59 4.72
C GLY A 48 -9.75 9.10 5.04
N SER A 49 -9.08 8.70 6.13
CA SER A 49 -9.07 7.30 6.60
C SER A 49 -10.46 6.82 7.00
N VAL A 50 -11.24 7.67 7.69
CA VAL A 50 -12.64 7.34 8.06
C VAL A 50 -13.51 7.17 6.81
N VAL A 51 -13.38 8.06 5.81
CA VAL A 51 -14.11 7.94 4.55
C VAL A 51 -13.78 6.63 3.83
N LEU A 52 -12.49 6.26 3.77
CA LEU A 52 -12.03 5.00 3.19
C LEU A 52 -12.58 3.78 3.92
N ILE A 53 -12.67 3.83 5.25
CA ILE A 53 -13.22 2.73 6.07
C ILE A 53 -14.72 2.58 5.87
N ILE A 54 -15.47 3.69 5.83
CA ILE A 54 -16.94 3.68 5.70
C ILE A 54 -17.38 3.15 4.33
N HIS A 55 -16.68 3.57 3.27
CA HIS A 55 -16.99 3.19 1.89
C HIS A 55 -16.18 1.98 1.42
N ALA A 56 -15.45 1.33 2.33
CA ALA A 56 -14.77 0.09 2.05
C ALA A 56 -15.80 -0.94 1.56
N PRO A 57 -15.56 -1.62 0.43
CA PRO A 57 -16.38 -2.77 0.08
C PRO A 57 -16.36 -3.75 1.25
N LYS A 58 -17.54 -4.18 1.68
CA LYS A 58 -17.68 -5.26 2.64
C LYS A 58 -17.14 -6.49 1.95
N ALA A 59 -15.87 -6.82 2.21
CA ALA A 59 -15.24 -8.01 1.66
C ALA A 59 -16.18 -9.18 1.92
N GLU A 60 -16.75 -9.75 0.85
CA GLU A 60 -17.26 -11.10 0.94
C GLU A 60 -16.06 -11.93 1.38
N ALA A 61 -16.07 -12.33 2.64
CA ALA A 61 -14.97 -13.07 3.22
C ALA A 61 -14.90 -14.37 2.42
N VAL A 62 -13.95 -14.45 1.49
CA VAL A 62 -13.56 -15.71 0.85
C VAL A 62 -13.18 -16.64 1.99
N LYS A 63 -14.10 -17.54 2.34
CA LYS A 63 -14.01 -18.36 3.56
C LYS A 63 -13.24 -19.65 3.30
N SER A 64 -13.01 -20.00 2.04
CA SER A 64 -12.42 -21.27 1.64
C SER A 64 -11.30 -21.10 0.62
N ARG A 65 -10.28 -21.95 0.73
CA ARG A 65 -9.20 -22.11 -0.26
C ARG A 65 -9.74 -22.36 -1.67
N LEU A 66 -10.82 -23.14 -1.81
CA LEU A 66 -11.39 -23.47 -3.12
C LEU A 66 -11.95 -22.23 -3.83
N GLU A 67 -12.63 -21.38 -3.09
CA GLU A 67 -13.16 -20.13 -3.61
C GLU A 67 -12.01 -19.18 -3.99
N LEU A 68 -10.93 -19.13 -3.21
CA LEU A 68 -9.74 -18.37 -3.58
C LEU A 68 -9.08 -18.90 -4.87
N GLU A 69 -8.94 -20.23 -5.00
CA GLU A 69 -8.37 -20.88 -6.19
C GLU A 69 -9.22 -20.60 -7.44
N GLU A 70 -10.54 -20.62 -7.29
CA GLU A 70 -11.49 -20.25 -8.35
C GLU A 70 -11.35 -18.77 -8.76
N ARG A 71 -11.24 -17.84 -7.79
CA ARG A 71 -11.03 -16.41 -8.08
C ARG A 71 -9.68 -16.13 -8.73
N LEU A 72 -8.64 -16.86 -8.36
CA LEU A 72 -7.32 -16.76 -9.01
C LEU A 72 -7.30 -17.30 -10.44
N THR A 73 -8.14 -18.30 -10.73
CA THR A 73 -8.25 -18.91 -12.06
C THR A 73 -9.27 -18.19 -12.95
N ASP A 74 -9.99 -17.20 -12.39
CA ASP A 74 -10.93 -16.39 -13.14
C ASP A 74 -10.22 -15.69 -14.32
N PRO A 75 -10.74 -15.81 -15.55
CA PRO A 75 -10.07 -15.29 -16.74
C PRO A 75 -9.82 -13.78 -16.68
N VAL A 76 -10.68 -13.01 -15.99
CA VAL A 76 -10.49 -11.56 -15.84
C VAL A 76 -9.29 -11.26 -14.95
N PHE A 77 -9.17 -11.98 -13.83
CA PHE A 77 -8.02 -11.81 -12.92
C PHE A 77 -6.72 -12.31 -13.56
N VAL A 78 -6.75 -13.44 -14.26
CA VAL A 78 -5.57 -13.97 -14.97
C VAL A 78 -5.09 -12.98 -16.03
N MET A 79 -6.00 -12.42 -16.84
CA MET A 79 -5.64 -11.40 -17.84
C MET A 79 -5.06 -10.14 -17.20
N TYR A 80 -5.64 -9.67 -16.09
CA TYR A 80 -5.10 -8.55 -15.32
C TYR A 80 -3.69 -8.86 -14.79
N ALA A 81 -3.50 -10.02 -14.16
CA ALA A 81 -2.21 -10.43 -13.60
C ALA A 81 -1.14 -10.55 -14.70
N LEU A 82 -1.46 -11.14 -15.84
CA LEU A 82 -0.56 -11.23 -16.99
C LEU A 82 -0.16 -9.85 -17.51
N LEU A 83 -1.13 -8.95 -17.67
CA LEU A 83 -0.87 -7.59 -18.13
C LEU A 83 0.04 -6.82 -17.16
N VAL A 84 -0.20 -6.94 -15.85
CA VAL A 84 0.65 -6.32 -14.84
C VAL A 84 2.06 -6.91 -14.85
N VAL A 85 2.22 -8.23 -14.98
CA VAL A 85 3.55 -8.87 -15.09
C VAL A 85 4.30 -8.40 -16.34
N LEU A 86 3.63 -8.31 -17.49
CA LEU A 86 4.24 -7.79 -18.72
C LEU A 86 4.66 -6.33 -18.57
N LEU A 87 3.82 -5.49 -17.96
CA LEU A 87 4.14 -4.11 -17.65
C LEU A 87 5.33 -4.00 -16.70
N LEU A 88 5.40 -4.84 -15.66
CA LEU A 88 6.52 -4.88 -14.73
C LEU A 88 7.83 -5.25 -15.43
N ILE A 89 7.81 -6.26 -16.31
CA ILE A 89 8.99 -6.65 -17.08
C ILE A 89 9.45 -5.48 -17.96
N ALA A 90 8.54 -4.84 -18.70
CA ALA A 90 8.86 -3.70 -19.56
C ALA A 90 9.41 -2.50 -18.74
N LEU A 91 8.77 -2.19 -17.62
CA LEU A 91 9.19 -1.10 -16.74
C LEU A 91 10.57 -1.36 -16.12
N ILE A 92 10.85 -2.58 -15.64
CA ILE A 92 12.11 -2.92 -15.00
C ILE A 92 13.26 -2.99 -16.01
N THR A 93 13.03 -3.59 -17.18
CA THR A 93 14.09 -3.87 -18.16
C THR A 93 14.40 -2.70 -19.09
N TRP A 94 13.41 -1.91 -19.48
CA TRP A 94 13.61 -0.80 -20.44
C TRP A 94 13.43 0.57 -19.81
N VAL A 95 12.35 0.81 -19.06
CA VAL A 95 11.99 2.16 -18.62
C VAL A 95 12.80 2.60 -17.40
N ALA A 96 13.02 1.72 -16.42
CA ALA A 96 13.79 2.00 -15.21
C ALA A 96 15.25 2.37 -15.49
N PRO A 97 16.01 1.69 -16.36
CA PRO A 97 17.36 2.11 -16.69
C PRO A 97 17.41 3.40 -17.51
N ALA A 98 16.43 3.64 -18.40
CA ALA A 98 16.43 4.81 -19.28
C ALA A 98 15.91 6.10 -18.60
N TYR A 99 14.85 5.99 -17.79
CA TYR A 99 14.09 7.14 -17.27
C TYR A 99 13.91 7.14 -15.75
N GLY A 100 14.35 6.10 -15.04
CA GLY A 100 14.11 5.97 -13.60
C GLY A 100 14.74 7.10 -12.77
N THR A 101 15.90 7.61 -13.16
CA THR A 101 16.57 8.73 -12.47
C THR A 101 15.96 10.09 -12.80
N SER A 102 15.27 10.23 -13.94
CA SER A 102 14.63 11.49 -14.34
C SER A 102 13.18 11.59 -13.87
N ASN A 103 12.47 10.46 -13.73
CA ASN A 103 11.05 10.42 -13.43
C ASN A 103 10.76 9.46 -12.27
N ILE A 104 10.48 10.02 -11.09
CA ILE A 104 10.16 9.24 -9.87
C ILE A 104 8.98 8.29 -10.04
N MET A 105 8.01 8.66 -10.90
CA MET A 105 6.84 7.86 -11.23
C MET A 105 7.21 6.45 -11.69
N VAL A 106 8.33 6.27 -12.40
CA VAL A 106 8.74 4.95 -12.91
C VAL A 106 8.98 3.98 -11.76
N TYR A 107 9.79 4.36 -10.76
CA TYR A 107 10.06 3.52 -9.60
C TYR A 107 8.80 3.31 -8.76
N ILE A 108 8.00 4.36 -8.57
CA ILE A 108 6.75 4.27 -7.80
C ILE A 108 5.75 3.31 -8.46
N THR A 109 5.58 3.37 -9.78
CA THR A 109 4.68 2.46 -10.50
C THR A 109 5.15 1.02 -10.42
N ILE A 110 6.46 0.75 -10.54
CA ILE A 110 7.02 -0.61 -10.35
C ILE A 110 6.68 -1.12 -8.95
N CYS A 111 6.99 -0.34 -7.91
CA CYS A 111 6.73 -0.74 -6.53
C CYS A 111 5.22 -0.91 -6.24
N SER A 112 4.37 -0.08 -6.84
CA SER A 112 2.91 -0.12 -6.68
C SER A 112 2.28 -1.36 -7.34
N LEU A 113 2.71 -1.67 -8.57
CA LEU A 113 2.26 -2.87 -9.29
C LEU A 113 2.71 -4.16 -8.57
N LEU A 114 3.95 -4.21 -8.06
CA LEU A 114 4.40 -5.31 -7.21
C LEU A 114 3.58 -5.43 -5.92
N GLY A 115 3.25 -4.29 -5.30
CA GLY A 115 2.42 -4.21 -4.11
C GLY A 115 1.00 -4.75 -4.30
N SER A 116 0.47 -4.58 -5.51
CA SER A 116 -0.85 -5.08 -5.91
C SER A 116 -0.97 -6.61 -5.86
N PHE A 117 0.15 -7.33 -6.00
CA PHE A 117 0.21 -8.79 -5.79
C PHE A 117 0.44 -9.16 -4.33
N THR A 118 1.20 -8.35 -3.59
CA THR A 118 1.57 -8.62 -2.20
C THR A 118 0.36 -8.67 -1.27
N VAL A 119 -0.60 -7.74 -1.42
CA VAL A 119 -1.76 -7.66 -0.51
C VAL A 119 -2.71 -8.85 -0.68
N PRO A 120 -3.13 -9.22 -1.90
CA PRO A 120 -3.85 -10.46 -2.16
C PRO A 120 -3.09 -11.71 -1.73
N SER A 121 -1.80 -11.80 -2.00
CA SER A 121 -0.98 -12.96 -1.62
C SER A 121 -0.91 -13.13 -0.11
N SER A 122 -0.83 -12.03 0.64
CA SER A 122 -0.86 -12.06 2.11
C SER A 122 -2.20 -12.57 2.66
N LYS A 123 -3.32 -12.18 2.01
CA LYS A 123 -4.65 -12.69 2.33
C LYS A 123 -4.78 -14.16 1.98
N GLY A 124 -4.35 -14.56 0.79
CA GLY A 124 -4.36 -15.94 0.34
C GLY A 124 -3.53 -16.85 1.23
N LEU A 125 -2.33 -16.40 1.61
CA LEU A 125 -1.46 -17.11 2.55
C LEU A 125 -2.15 -17.33 3.91
N GLY A 126 -2.85 -16.32 4.44
CA GLY A 126 -3.60 -16.44 5.70
C GLY A 126 -4.73 -17.47 5.66
N LEU A 127 -5.42 -17.58 4.52
CA LEU A 127 -6.47 -18.58 4.28
C LEU A 127 -5.88 -19.99 4.12
N VAL A 128 -4.87 -20.14 3.26
CA VAL A 128 -4.25 -21.44 2.96
C VAL A 128 -3.44 -21.98 4.15
N ALA A 129 -2.85 -21.11 4.98
CA ALA A 129 -2.11 -21.53 6.17
C ALA A 129 -2.96 -22.38 7.12
N ARG A 130 -4.22 -22.00 7.33
CA ARG A 130 -5.14 -22.75 8.22
C ARG A 130 -5.32 -24.18 7.74
N ASP A 131 -5.54 -24.38 6.44
CA ASP A 131 -5.71 -25.70 5.83
C ASP A 131 -4.41 -26.54 5.87
N VAL A 132 -3.23 -25.91 5.81
CA VAL A 132 -1.94 -26.59 5.93
C VAL A 132 -1.70 -27.08 7.36
N PHE A 133 -2.07 -26.29 8.37
CA PHE A 133 -1.88 -26.64 9.78
C PHE A 133 -2.92 -27.65 10.30
N ASP A 134 -4.12 -27.73 9.70
CA ASP A 134 -5.18 -28.70 10.05
C ASP A 134 -4.90 -30.13 9.53
N GLY A 135 -3.81 -30.36 8.79
CA GLY A 135 -3.26 -31.71 8.54
C GLY A 135 -4.05 -32.64 7.61
N GLY A 136 -5.02 -32.13 6.84
CA GLY A 136 -5.89 -32.95 5.98
C GLY A 136 -5.23 -33.53 4.71
N PRO A 137 -5.87 -34.50 4.03
CA PRO A 137 -5.35 -35.19 2.83
C PRO A 137 -5.14 -34.30 1.58
N SER A 138 -5.62 -33.05 1.60
CA SER A 138 -5.37 -32.04 0.56
C SER A 138 -4.08 -31.22 0.78
N SER A 139 -3.28 -31.59 1.79
CA SER A 139 -2.09 -30.84 2.25
C SER A 139 -1.07 -30.56 1.14
N SER A 140 -0.84 -31.47 0.20
CA SER A 140 0.17 -31.25 -0.85
C SER A 140 -0.15 -30.07 -1.78
N ARG A 141 -1.42 -29.91 -2.20
CA ARG A 141 -1.84 -28.78 -3.05
C ARG A 141 -1.95 -27.47 -2.27
N ALA A 142 -2.38 -27.55 -1.01
CA ALA A 142 -2.37 -26.40 -0.10
C ALA A 142 -0.94 -25.90 0.16
N LEU A 143 0.01 -26.81 0.37
CA LEU A 143 1.42 -26.50 0.58
C LEU A 143 2.06 -25.88 -0.67
N ALA A 144 1.71 -26.35 -1.87
CA ALA A 144 2.16 -25.75 -3.12
C ALA A 144 1.66 -24.29 -3.29
N LEU A 145 0.38 -24.02 -3.01
CA LEU A 145 -0.16 -22.65 -3.03
C LEU A 145 0.47 -21.77 -1.94
N PHE A 146 0.68 -22.32 -0.75
CA PHE A 146 1.34 -21.62 0.35
C PHE A 146 2.77 -21.20 -0.05
N LEU A 147 3.56 -22.12 -0.62
CA LEU A 147 4.90 -21.82 -1.13
C LEU A 147 4.86 -20.80 -2.28
N GLY A 148 3.88 -20.91 -3.19
CA GLY A 148 3.73 -19.98 -4.30
C GLY A 148 3.45 -18.55 -3.84
N PHE A 149 2.51 -18.36 -2.90
CA PHE A 149 2.24 -17.05 -2.30
C PHE A 149 3.45 -16.53 -1.52
N LEU A 150 4.12 -17.39 -0.74
CA LEU A 150 5.30 -17.00 0.03
C LEU A 150 6.45 -16.56 -0.88
N GLY A 151 6.70 -17.30 -1.96
CA GLY A 151 7.70 -16.96 -2.96
C GLY A 151 7.38 -15.64 -3.67
N THR A 152 6.13 -15.45 -4.08
CA THR A 152 5.66 -14.21 -4.71
C THR A 152 5.82 -13.02 -3.77
N LEU A 153 5.48 -13.17 -2.49
CA LEU A 153 5.69 -12.15 -1.46
C LEU A 153 7.16 -11.80 -1.28
N ALA A 154 8.03 -12.82 -1.14
CA ALA A 154 9.46 -12.61 -0.96
C ALA A 154 10.08 -11.87 -2.15
N VAL A 155 9.82 -12.33 -3.38
CA VAL A 155 10.35 -11.70 -4.60
C VAL A 155 9.83 -10.26 -4.74
N SER A 156 8.53 -10.05 -4.48
CA SER A 156 7.90 -8.72 -4.55
C SER A 156 8.55 -7.76 -3.55
N ILE A 157 8.67 -8.15 -2.28
CA ILE A 157 9.23 -7.30 -1.21
C ILE A 157 10.70 -6.96 -1.49
N LEU A 158 11.51 -7.95 -1.90
CA LEU A 158 12.92 -7.72 -2.23
C LEU A 158 13.07 -6.72 -3.38
N THR A 159 12.25 -6.89 -4.43
CA THR A 159 12.26 -6.01 -5.59
C THR A 159 11.76 -4.59 -5.24
N GLN A 160 10.69 -4.49 -4.44
CA GLN A 160 10.19 -3.22 -3.92
C GLN A 160 11.25 -2.51 -3.10
N PHE A 161 11.92 -3.21 -2.17
CA PHE A 161 12.96 -2.62 -1.32
C PHE A 161 14.12 -2.05 -2.16
N PHE A 162 14.55 -2.78 -3.19
CA PHE A 162 15.57 -2.31 -4.12
C PHE A 162 15.18 -1.01 -4.82
N PHE A 163 13.98 -0.95 -5.41
CA PHE A 163 13.54 0.24 -6.15
C PHE A 163 13.16 1.42 -5.25
N ILE A 164 12.67 1.17 -4.04
CA ILE A 164 12.44 2.21 -3.04
C ILE A 164 13.77 2.90 -2.69
N ASN A 165 14.81 2.12 -2.37
CA ASN A 165 16.11 2.69 -2.04
C ASN A 165 16.69 3.48 -3.21
N LYS A 166 16.59 2.93 -4.43
CA LYS A 166 17.04 3.63 -5.65
C LYS A 166 16.28 4.94 -5.90
N ALA A 167 14.97 4.98 -5.60
CA ALA A 167 14.18 6.19 -5.72
C ALA A 167 14.58 7.23 -4.66
N LEU A 168 14.80 6.80 -3.41
CA LEU A 168 15.21 7.68 -2.31
C LEU A 168 16.64 8.23 -2.48
N GLU A 169 17.50 7.54 -3.22
CA GLU A 169 18.82 8.06 -3.61
C GLU A 169 18.71 9.21 -4.63
N CYS A 170 17.68 9.20 -5.49
CA CYS A 170 17.52 10.17 -6.57
C CYS A 170 16.56 11.32 -6.23
N PHE A 171 15.62 11.10 -5.31
CA PHE A 171 14.49 12.00 -5.05
C PHE A 171 14.29 12.23 -3.54
N SER A 172 13.66 13.35 -3.19
CA SER A 172 13.34 13.65 -1.79
C SER A 172 12.35 12.64 -1.22
N SER A 173 12.61 12.19 0.02
CA SER A 173 11.77 11.21 0.72
C SER A 173 10.33 11.67 0.88
N ASN A 174 10.12 12.95 1.17
CA ASN A 174 8.79 13.54 1.33
C ASN A 174 7.95 13.45 0.05
N MET A 175 8.55 13.74 -1.11
CA MET A 175 7.88 13.62 -2.40
C MET A 175 7.63 12.15 -2.76
N PHE A 176 8.64 11.29 -2.55
CA PHE A 176 8.52 9.86 -2.79
C PHE A 176 7.36 9.24 -2.02
N GLU A 177 7.31 9.44 -0.70
CA GLU A 177 6.30 8.83 0.15
C GLU A 177 4.88 9.31 -0.19
N ALA A 178 4.71 10.59 -0.48
CA ALA A 178 3.42 11.15 -0.86
C ALA A 178 2.87 10.49 -2.13
N ILE A 179 3.66 10.47 -3.20
CA ILE A 179 3.24 9.93 -4.49
C ILE A 179 3.12 8.39 -4.42
N TYR A 180 4.04 7.74 -3.69
CA TYR A 180 4.02 6.30 -3.49
C TYR A 180 2.75 5.86 -2.78
N TYR A 181 2.35 6.56 -1.71
CA TYR A 181 1.14 6.24 -0.97
C TYR A 181 -0.11 6.26 -1.85
N VAL A 182 -0.28 7.30 -2.69
CA VAL A 182 -1.44 7.44 -3.59
C VAL A 182 -1.47 6.32 -4.61
N THR A 183 -0.34 6.13 -5.29
CA THR A 183 -0.23 5.22 -6.43
C THR A 183 -0.34 3.77 -5.96
N PHE A 184 0.34 3.43 -4.87
CA PHE A 184 0.27 2.11 -4.24
C PHE A 184 -1.16 1.78 -3.82
N THR A 185 -1.81 2.69 -3.08
CA THR A 185 -3.16 2.47 -2.58
C THR A 185 -4.16 2.31 -3.71
N SER A 186 -4.11 3.17 -4.73
CA SER A 186 -4.98 3.08 -5.91
C SER A 186 -4.82 1.73 -6.63
N THR A 187 -3.57 1.30 -6.84
CA THR A 187 -3.27 0.04 -7.51
C THR A 187 -3.75 -1.17 -6.69
N VAL A 188 -3.55 -1.14 -5.36
CA VAL A 188 -4.00 -2.21 -4.46
C VAL A 188 -5.53 -2.29 -4.39
N ILE A 189 -6.23 -1.16 -4.34
CA ILE A 189 -7.69 -1.12 -4.36
C ILE A 189 -8.19 -1.71 -5.69
N LEU A 190 -7.62 -1.30 -6.82
CA LEU A 190 -7.99 -1.84 -8.13
C LEU A 190 -7.76 -3.36 -8.21
N ALA A 191 -6.59 -3.84 -7.77
CA ALA A 191 -6.28 -5.27 -7.77
C ALA A 191 -7.21 -6.07 -6.86
N SER A 192 -7.51 -5.55 -5.66
CA SER A 192 -8.43 -6.18 -4.72
C SER A 192 -9.85 -6.23 -5.28
N ALA A 193 -10.30 -5.13 -5.89
CA ALA A 193 -11.62 -5.03 -6.50
C ALA A 193 -11.79 -6.01 -7.65
N LEU A 194 -10.76 -6.21 -8.47
CA LEU A 194 -10.75 -7.19 -9.55
C LEU A 194 -10.73 -8.63 -9.02
N LEU A 195 -9.85 -8.95 -8.06
CA LEU A 195 -9.68 -10.30 -7.55
C LEU A 195 -10.90 -10.81 -6.78
N PHE A 196 -11.45 -9.99 -5.89
CA PHE A 196 -12.59 -10.37 -5.06
C PHE A 196 -13.93 -10.10 -5.76
N LYS A 197 -13.90 -9.60 -7.00
CA LYS A 197 -15.06 -9.07 -7.74
C LYS A 197 -15.87 -8.06 -6.91
N GLU A 198 -15.21 -7.30 -6.03
CA GLU A 198 -15.89 -6.28 -5.21
C GLU A 198 -16.54 -5.20 -6.09
N TRP A 199 -16.14 -5.08 -7.36
CA TRP A 199 -16.80 -4.18 -8.32
C TRP A 199 -18.30 -4.45 -8.46
N THR A 200 -18.79 -5.69 -8.26
CA THR A 200 -20.22 -5.99 -8.39
C THR A 200 -21.03 -5.47 -7.21
N ALA A 201 -20.37 -5.24 -6.07
CA ALA A 201 -20.97 -4.72 -4.85
C ALA A 201 -20.70 -3.21 -4.65
N LEU A 202 -19.77 -2.63 -5.41
CA LEU A 202 -19.39 -1.22 -5.31
C LEU A 202 -20.34 -0.33 -6.11
N THR A 203 -21.00 0.59 -5.43
CA THR A 203 -21.74 1.67 -6.09
C THR A 203 -20.75 2.67 -6.67
N LEU A 204 -21.10 3.35 -7.78
CA LEU A 204 -20.31 4.48 -8.31
C LEU A 204 -20.04 5.54 -7.23
N THR A 205 -21.00 5.76 -6.34
CA THR A 205 -20.88 6.68 -5.19
C THR A 205 -19.79 6.22 -4.21
N ASP A 206 -19.70 4.92 -3.91
CA ASP A 206 -18.69 4.37 -3.01
C ASP A 206 -17.29 4.48 -3.62
N SER A 207 -17.17 4.22 -4.93
CA SER A 207 -15.91 4.37 -5.66
C SER A 207 -15.41 5.83 -5.67
N LEU A 208 -16.31 6.79 -5.89
CA LEU A 208 -16.00 8.21 -5.84
C LEU A 208 -15.65 8.67 -4.42
N ALA A 209 -16.35 8.16 -3.40
CA ALA A 209 -16.05 8.44 -2.00
C ALA A 209 -14.68 7.85 -1.58
N MET A 210 -14.33 6.66 -2.06
CA MET A 210 -13.00 6.10 -1.84
C MET A 210 -11.90 6.95 -2.51
N LEU A 211 -12.14 7.45 -3.72
CA LEU A 211 -11.19 8.32 -4.43
C LEU A 211 -11.01 9.66 -3.71
N SER A 212 -12.10 10.25 -3.19
CA SER A 212 -12.04 11.49 -2.41
C SER A 212 -11.37 11.29 -1.07
N GLY A 213 -11.65 10.17 -0.38
CA GLY A 213 -10.98 9.77 0.85
C GLY A 213 -9.47 9.60 0.64
N LEU A 214 -9.07 8.90 -0.44
CA LEU A 214 -7.67 8.73 -0.80
C LEU A 214 -7.00 10.09 -1.04
N THR A 215 -7.60 10.94 -1.87
CA THR A 215 -7.05 12.29 -2.15
C THR A 215 -6.89 13.10 -0.86
N THR A 216 -7.86 13.02 0.05
CA THR A 216 -7.82 13.71 1.35
C THR A 216 -6.66 13.23 2.22
N VAL A 217 -6.44 11.90 2.32
CA VAL A 217 -5.27 11.36 3.05
C VAL A 217 -3.96 11.80 2.39
N CYS A 218 -3.89 11.83 1.07
CA CYS A 218 -2.69 12.24 0.34
C CYS A 218 -2.31 13.69 0.65
N VAL A 219 -3.30 14.60 0.62
CA VAL A 219 -3.09 16.00 1.02
C VAL A 219 -2.64 16.08 2.48
N GLY A 220 -3.25 15.29 3.37
CA GLY A 220 -2.88 15.23 4.78
C GLY A 220 -1.43 14.80 5.02
N VAL A 221 -0.98 13.75 4.33
CA VAL A 221 0.41 13.23 4.40
C VAL A 221 1.40 14.27 3.88
N ILE A 222 1.11 14.91 2.74
CA ILE A 222 1.96 15.96 2.19
C ILE A 222 2.11 17.13 3.18
N LEU A 223 1.00 17.62 3.74
CA LEU A 223 1.03 18.71 4.72
C LEU A 223 1.86 18.34 5.95
N LEU A 224 1.71 17.10 6.42
CA LEU A 224 2.41 16.59 7.58
C LEU A 224 3.93 16.51 7.31
N ARG A 225 4.33 16.01 6.14
CA ARG A 225 5.75 15.93 5.72
C ARG A 225 6.39 17.31 5.55
N ILE A 226 5.69 18.25 4.90
CA ILE A 226 6.14 19.65 4.78
C ILE A 226 6.30 20.27 6.16
N SER A 227 5.35 20.04 7.08
CA SER A 227 5.44 20.57 8.44
C SER A 227 6.63 20.00 9.22
N GLN A 228 6.98 18.73 9.02
CA GLN A 228 8.13 18.11 9.67
C GLN A 228 9.45 18.64 9.13
N GLU A 229 9.55 18.79 7.81
CA GLU A 229 10.75 19.34 7.16
C GLU A 229 11.02 20.80 7.54
N ALA A 230 9.96 21.62 7.61
CA ALA A 230 10.06 23.00 8.06
C ALA A 230 10.57 23.11 9.53
N LEU A 231 10.09 22.22 10.41
CA LEU A 231 10.55 22.18 11.81
C LEU A 231 12.03 21.79 11.92
N LEU A 232 12.45 20.75 11.19
CA LEU A 232 13.86 20.31 11.19
C LEU A 232 14.80 21.41 10.67
N THR A 233 14.39 22.13 9.64
CA THR A 233 15.17 23.22 9.05
C THR A 233 15.31 24.39 10.03
N TRP A 234 14.22 24.77 10.71
CA TRP A 234 14.23 25.81 11.73
C TRP A 234 15.17 25.47 12.91
N LYS A 235 15.14 24.21 13.37
CA LYS A 235 16.00 23.75 14.47
C LYS A 235 17.49 23.79 14.13
N LYS A 236 17.86 23.37 12.92
CA LYS A 236 19.24 23.46 12.43
C LYS A 236 19.73 24.91 12.42
N GLY A 237 18.94 25.83 11.89
CA GLY A 237 19.29 27.26 11.88
C GLY A 237 19.32 27.91 13.28
N ALA A 238 18.56 27.38 14.24
CA ALA A 238 18.62 27.83 15.63
C ALA A 238 19.90 27.37 16.34
N GLN A 239 20.36 26.12 16.09
CA GLN A 239 21.62 25.61 16.66
C GLN A 239 22.84 26.35 16.10
N GLU A 240 22.86 26.67 14.81
CA GLU A 240 23.97 27.40 14.16
C GLU A 240 24.10 28.87 14.64
N LYS A 241 23.05 29.45 15.25
CA LYS A 241 23.11 30.81 15.84
C LYS A 241 23.58 30.83 17.30
N THR A 242 23.72 29.67 17.93
CA THR A 242 24.10 29.54 19.35
C THR A 242 25.54 29.08 19.57
N ASP A 243 26.24 28.68 18.50
CA ASP A 243 27.68 28.37 18.48
C ASP A 243 28.46 29.56 17.87
#